data_AF-A0A9E7IMH3-F1
#
_entry.id   AF-A0A9E7IMH3-F1
#
_cell.length_a   1.000
_cell.length_b   1.000
_cell.length_c   1.000
_cell.angle_alpha   90.00
_cell.angle_beta   90.00
_cell.angle_gamma   90.00
#
_symmetry.space_group_name_H-M   'P 1'
#
loop_
_entity.id
_entity.type
_entity.pdbx_description
1 polymer ?
#
loop_
_entity_poly.entity_id
_entity_poly.type
_entity_poly.pdbx_seq_one_letter_code
_entity_poly.pdbx_strand_id
1 'polypeptide(L)'
;MIDYKINNSCSFKILAISLKNKDGDEAITIIENKIKNNQKINWTELINLALSPLMSFECTIEKQLEKTVQTLNKLIKSIHHKSEFVLGIT
;
A
#
# COMPACT_ATOMS: atom_id res chain seq x y z
N MET A 1 -13.04 -3.35 -10.79
CA MET A 1 -12.33 -2.70 -11.90
C MET A 1 -13.40 -2.16 -12.85
N ILE A 2 -13.31 -0.89 -13.25
CA ILE A 2 -14.31 -0.22 -14.07
C ILE A 2 -13.71 0.00 -15.45
N ASP A 3 -14.37 -0.47 -16.51
CA ASP A 3 -13.98 -0.15 -17.88
C ASP A 3 -14.59 1.20 -18.27
N TYR A 4 -13.74 2.22 -18.39
CA TYR A 4 -14.15 3.54 -18.82
C TYR A 4 -13.83 3.74 -20.30
N LYS A 5 -14.85 4.01 -21.10
CA LYS A 5 -14.70 4.33 -22.53
C LYS A 5 -14.66 5.83 -22.73
N ILE A 6 -13.58 6.34 -23.32
CA ILE A 6 -13.50 7.72 -23.80
C ILE A 6 -14.28 7.85 -25.12
N ASN A 7 -14.12 6.86 -26.01
CA ASN A 7 -14.83 6.74 -27.28
C ASN A 7 -14.80 5.27 -27.76
N ASN A 8 -15.30 5.00 -28.97
CA ASN A 8 -15.37 3.66 -29.54
C ASN A 8 -14.01 2.99 -29.77
N SER A 9 -12.91 3.74 -29.78
CA SER A 9 -11.55 3.24 -30.05
C SER A 9 -10.61 3.33 -28.85
N CYS A 10 -11.01 3.94 -27.73
CA CYS A 10 -10.15 4.16 -26.58
C CYS A 10 -10.88 3.96 -25.26
N SER A 11 -10.42 2.98 -24.49
CA SER A 11 -10.91 2.66 -23.15
C SER A 11 -9.77 2.46 -22.17
N PHE A 12 -9.93 2.88 -20.92
CA PHE A 12 -9.00 2.63 -19.84
C PHE A 12 -9.67 1.90 -18.67
N LYS A 13 -8.89 1.07 -17.98
CA LYS A 13 -9.30 0.36 -16.77
C LYS A 13 -9.05 1.23 -15.55
N ILE A 14 -10.09 1.52 -14.78
CA ILE A 14 -10.00 2.24 -13.51
C ILE A 14 -10.05 1.22 -12.37
N LEU A 15 -9.07 1.30 -11.47
CA LEU A 15 -9.14 0.64 -10.17
C LEU A 15 -9.76 1.59 -9.15
N ALA A 16 -11.02 1.37 -8.81
CA ALA A 16 -11.69 2.10 -7.73
C ALA A 16 -11.30 1.47 -6.38
N ILE A 17 -10.70 2.26 -5.49
CA ILE A 17 -10.32 1.84 -4.15
C ILE A 17 -11.16 2.62 -3.15
N SER A 18 -12.01 1.93 -2.41
CA SER A 18 -12.70 2.53 -1.26
C SER A 18 -11.75 2.60 -0.07
N LEU A 19 -11.63 3.79 0.51
CA LEU A 19 -10.93 4.01 1.79
C LEU A 19 -11.87 3.91 2.99
N LYS A 20 -13.19 3.79 2.75
CA LYS A 20 -14.19 3.68 3.81
C LYS A 20 -13.91 2.43 4.66
N ASN A 21 -13.87 2.62 5.98
CA ASN A 21 -13.58 1.59 7.00
C ASN A 21 -12.17 0.97 6.92
N LYS A 22 -11.22 1.58 6.19
CA LYS A 22 -9.83 1.15 6.25
C LYS A 22 -9.08 1.91 7.32
N ASP A 23 -8.26 1.20 8.08
CA ASP A 23 -7.43 1.76 9.14
C ASP A 23 -5.97 1.88 8.67
N GLY A 24 -5.46 3.11 8.64
CA GLY A 24 -4.08 3.39 8.25
C GLY A 24 -3.03 2.84 9.22
N ASP A 25 -3.34 2.75 10.52
CA ASP A 25 -2.42 2.21 11.53
C ASP A 25 -2.40 0.68 11.50
N GLU A 26 -3.53 0.04 11.19
CA GLU A 26 -3.57 -1.41 10.93
C GLU A 26 -2.73 -1.78 9.70
N ALA A 27 -2.86 -1.02 8.61
CA ALA A 27 -2.08 -1.23 7.39
C ALA A 27 -0.57 -1.16 7.66
N ILE A 28 -0.12 -0.18 8.46
CA ILE A 28 1.29 -0.07 8.87
C ILE A 28 1.70 -1.28 9.70
N THR A 29 0.90 -1.65 10.70
CA THR A 29 1.19 -2.77 11.62
C THR A 29 1.34 -4.10 10.87
N ILE A 30 0.47 -4.36 9.89
CA ILE A 30 0.54 -5.55 9.03
C ILE A 30 1.89 -5.61 8.31
N ILE A 31 2.33 -4.51 7.69
CA ILE A 31 3.59 -4.47 6.96
C ILE A 31 4.79 -4.64 7.91
N GLU A 32 4.78 -3.96 9.06
CA GLU A 32 5.87 -4.10 10.02
C GLU A 32 6.02 -5.53 10.53
N ASN A 33 4.91 -6.21 10.83
CA ASN A 33 4.93 -7.61 11.24
C ASN A 33 5.44 -8.52 10.14
N LYS A 34 5.04 -8.28 8.88
CA LYS A 34 5.53 -9.06 7.74
C LYS A 34 7.04 -8.87 7.50
N ILE A 35 7.55 -7.64 7.64
CA ILE A 35 9.00 -7.37 7.57
C ILE A 35 9.74 -8.14 8.67
N LYS A 36 9.27 -8.07 9.92
CA LYS A 36 9.87 -8.79 11.06
C LYS A 36 9.89 -10.30 10.84
N ASN A 37 8.82 -10.86 10.30
CA ASN A 37 8.65 -12.29 10.08
C ASN A 37 9.17 -12.78 8.71
N ASN A 38 9.79 -11.90 7.92
CA ASN A 38 10.26 -12.19 6.57
C ASN A 38 9.18 -12.76 5.63
N GLN A 39 7.97 -12.24 5.72
CA GLN A 39 6.81 -12.67 4.93
C GLN A 39 6.66 -11.82 3.66
N LYS A 40 6.12 -12.44 2.61
CA LYS A 40 5.78 -11.73 1.36
C LYS A 40 4.68 -10.71 1.61
N ILE A 41 4.86 -9.53 1.04
CA ILE A 41 3.87 -8.46 0.98
C ILE A 41 3.26 -8.46 -0.41
N ASN A 42 1.93 -8.41 -0.49
CA ASN A 42 1.22 -8.36 -1.76
C ASN A 42 0.94 -6.91 -2.20
N TRP A 43 0.47 -6.76 -3.44
CA TRP A 43 0.21 -5.46 -4.04
C TRP A 43 -0.88 -4.66 -3.30
N THR A 44 -1.93 -5.33 -2.83
CA THR A 44 -3.02 -4.68 -2.08
C THR A 44 -2.53 -4.12 -0.76
N GLU A 45 -1.67 -4.86 -0.06
CA GLU A 45 -1.03 -4.42 1.19
C GLU A 45 -0.11 -3.22 0.95
N LEU A 46 0.65 -3.23 -0.16
CA LEU A 46 1.49 -2.09 -0.54
C LEU A 46 0.66 -0.85 -0.88
N ILE A 47 -0.45 -1.01 -1.61
CA ILE A 47 -1.40 0.07 -1.89
C ILE A 47 -1.99 0.62 -0.59
N ASN A 48 -2.40 -0.28 0.32
CA ASN A 48 -2.97 0.14 1.60
C ASN A 48 -1.96 0.92 2.44
N LEU A 49 -0.69 0.50 2.46
CA LEU A 49 0.39 1.26 3.08
C LEU A 49 0.59 2.62 2.39
N ALA A 50 0.65 2.68 1.06
CA ALA A 50 0.85 3.96 0.37
C ALA A 50 -0.29 4.96 0.63
N LEU A 51 -1.51 4.44 0.85
CA LEU A 51 -2.71 5.23 1.09
C LEU A 51 -3.02 5.42 2.59
N SER A 52 -2.24 4.84 3.52
CA SER A 52 -2.49 4.96 4.96
C SER A 52 -2.57 6.39 5.49
N PRO A 53 -1.86 7.41 4.95
CA PRO A 53 -2.01 8.79 5.40
C PRO A 53 -3.43 9.35 5.24
N LEU A 54 -4.19 8.82 4.28
CA LEU A 54 -5.57 9.21 4.00
C LEU A 54 -6.60 8.37 4.77
N MET A 55 -6.15 7.38 5.54
CA MET A 55 -6.96 6.43 6.31
C MET A 55 -6.79 6.61 7.82
N SER A 56 -6.17 7.71 8.26
CA SER A 56 -5.97 7.96 9.70
C SER A 56 -7.24 8.55 10.31
N PHE A 57 -7.82 7.83 11.27
CA PHE A 57 -8.93 8.32 12.08
C PHE A 57 -8.46 8.98 13.37
N GLU A 58 -7.36 8.50 13.95
CA GLU A 58 -6.89 8.93 15.29
C GLU A 58 -5.73 9.91 15.29
N CYS A 59 -5.03 10.09 14.15
CA CYS A 59 -3.83 10.94 14.09
C CYS A 59 -3.86 11.92 12.90
N THR A 60 -3.02 12.95 12.95
CA THR A 60 -2.94 13.92 11.86
C THR A 60 -2.34 13.29 10.61
N ILE A 61 -2.76 13.74 9.43
CA ILE A 61 -2.22 13.27 8.14
C ILE A 61 -0.69 13.35 8.12
N GLU A 62 -0.10 14.42 8.68
CA GLU A 62 1.35 14.61 8.78
C GLU A 62 2.04 13.49 9.56
N LYS A 63 1.55 13.17 10.76
CA LYS A 63 2.10 12.08 11.59
C LYS A 63 1.94 10.74 10.90
N GLN A 64 0.79 10.51 10.26
CA GLN A 64 0.56 9.26 9.54
C GLN A 64 1.47 9.15 8.31
N LEU A 65 1.71 10.25 7.60
CA LEU A 65 2.65 10.32 6.48
C LEU A 65 4.07 9.99 6.94
N GLU A 66 4.53 10.55 8.05
CA GLU A 66 5.84 10.23 8.62
C GLU A 66 5.97 8.73 8.92
N LYS A 67 5.00 8.14 9.63
CA LYS A 67 4.99 6.69 9.93
C LYS A 67 5.00 5.85 8.65
N THR A 68 4.22 6.27 7.65
CA THR A 68 4.11 5.58 6.35
C THR A 68 5.46 5.58 5.64
N VAL A 69 6.11 6.74 5.54
CA VAL A 69 7.44 6.89 4.93
C VAL A 69 8.49 6.08 5.67
N GLN A 70 8.48 6.08 7.01
CA GLN A 70 9.38 5.25 7.81
C GLN A 70 9.18 3.76 7.54
N THR A 71 7.93 3.31 7.42
CA THR A 71 7.59 1.91 7.14
C THR A 71 8.01 1.50 5.72
N LEU A 72 7.79 2.36 4.72
CA LEU A 72 8.28 2.16 3.36
C LEU A 72 9.81 2.07 3.32
N ASN A 73 10.52 2.92 4.07
CA ASN A 73 11.97 2.85 4.17
C ASN A 73 12.45 1.53 4.81
N LYS A 74 11.78 1.03 5.86
CA LYS A 74 12.06 -0.30 6.43
C LYS A 74 11.83 -1.40 5.40
N LEU A 75 10.73 -1.32 4.65
CA LEU A 75 10.41 -2.27 3.59
C LEU A 75 11.52 -2.31 2.52
N ILE A 76 11.88 -1.16 1.96
CA ILE A 76 12.95 -1.04 0.95
C ILE A 76 14.26 -1.64 1.47
N LYS A 77 14.65 -1.34 2.71
CA LYS A 77 15.85 -1.94 3.32
C LYS A 77 15.75 -3.47 3.42
N SER A 78 14.59 -3.99 3.82
CA SER A 78 14.38 -5.44 3.91
C SER A 78 14.48 -6.15 2.55
N ILE A 79 14.06 -5.48 1.47
CA ILE A 79 14.21 -5.93 0.08
C ILE A 79 15.68 -5.92 -0.34
N HIS A 80 16.40 -4.82 -0.11
CA HIS A 80 17.83 -4.72 -0.46
C HIS A 80 18.70 -5.75 0.26
N HIS A 81 18.31 -6.19 1.46
CA HIS A 81 19.01 -7.24 2.20
C HIS A 81 18.67 -8.66 1.73
N LYS A 82 17.61 -8.87 0.93
CA LYS A 82 17.12 -10.20 0.53
C LYS A 82 16.68 -10.18 -0.92
N SER A 83 17.52 -10.72 -1.81
CA SER A 83 17.42 -10.60 -3.27
C SER A 83 16.22 -11.30 -3.95
N GLU A 84 15.14 -11.63 -3.23
CA GLU A 84 13.97 -12.37 -3.76
C GLU A 84 12.63 -11.64 -3.52
N PHE A 85 12.63 -10.31 -3.50
CA PHE A 85 11.36 -9.57 -3.45
C PHE A 85 10.81 -9.32 -4.86
N VAL A 86 10.14 -10.33 -5.41
CA VAL A 86 9.34 -10.18 -6.62
C VAL A 86 7.98 -9.61 -6.21
N LEU A 87 7.75 -8.33 -6.51
CA LEU A 87 6.40 -7.75 -6.51
C LEU A 87 5.60 -8.51 -7.58
N GLY A 88 4.81 -9.49 -7.15
CA GLY A 88 3.97 -10.28 -8.02
C GLY A 88 2.86 -9.42 -8.61
N ILE A 89 3.01 -9.03 -9.87
CA ILE A 89 1.92 -8.51 -10.69
C ILE A 89 1.15 -9.75 -11.15
N THR A 90 0.12 -10.14 -10.41
CA THR A 90 -0.82 -11.18 -10.85
C THR A 90 -2.21 -10.59 -10.93
#